data_AF-A0A8G0QDT9-F1
#
_entry.id   AF-A0A8G0QDT9-F1
#
_cell.length_a   1.000
_cell.length_b   1.000
_cell.length_c   1.000
_cell.angle_alpha   90.00
_cell.angle_beta   90.00
_cell.angle_gamma   90.00
#
_symmetry.space_group_name_H-M   'P 1'
#
loop_
_entity.id
_entity.type
_entity.pdbx_description
1 polymer ?
#
loop_
_entity_poly.entity_id
_entity_poly.type
_entity_poly.pdbx_seq_one_letter_code
_entity_poly.pdbx_strand_id
1 'polypeptide(L)'
;MRKASVEVVFSAAGWLPYDPYMTFRQVRASLVLRLVLLLALVVGTTSAAFAAPVSAATVAGPVAAASSPGWLHTAGGKIVTASGAPYTIRGIAWFGMETSSCAPHGLDTITLAGGMQHIKQMGFTTVRLPFSNQCLAASGVTGVSADPSLAGLTPLQVMDHVVASAKSAGLDVILDQHRPDSGGQSELWYTSQYPESRWISDWRMLAKRYASDPAVIGVDLHNEPHGAATWGTGAATTDWRAAAERGGNAVLAENPNLLVLVEGIDHEADGSGTWWGGALGLVGNAPVRLSVANRVVYSPHDYPS
;
A
#
# COMPACT_ATOMS: atom_id res chain seq x y z
N MET A 1 -24.35 -13.34 16.65
CA MET A 1 -23.72 -13.38 15.31
C MET A 1 -22.27 -12.95 15.48
N ARG A 2 -21.31 -13.89 15.38
CA ARG A 2 -19.89 -13.58 15.61
C ARG A 2 -19.34 -12.92 14.34
N LYS A 3 -18.92 -11.67 14.42
CA LYS A 3 -18.11 -10.99 13.40
C LYS A 3 -16.71 -10.88 14.00
N ALA A 4 -15.75 -11.50 13.33
CA ALA A 4 -14.35 -11.52 13.73
C ALA A 4 -13.56 -10.56 12.85
N SER A 5 -12.55 -9.94 13.46
CA SER A 5 -11.60 -8.99 12.91
C SER A 5 -10.86 -9.57 11.69
N VAL A 6 -10.67 -8.74 10.66
CA VAL A 6 -9.82 -9.07 9.52
C VAL A 6 -8.41 -8.59 9.86
N GLU A 7 -7.47 -9.52 9.92
CA GLU A 7 -6.05 -9.25 10.12
C GLU A 7 -5.47 -8.76 8.78
N VAL A 8 -5.35 -7.44 8.63
CA VAL A 8 -4.54 -6.83 7.56
C VAL A 8 -3.14 -6.69 8.15
N VAL A 9 -2.25 -7.65 7.85
CA VAL A 9 -0.86 -7.59 8.29
C VAL A 9 -0.12 -6.56 7.44
N PHE A 10 0.11 -5.36 7.99
CA PHE A 10 1.12 -4.45 7.48
C PHE A 10 2.48 -4.85 8.06
N SER A 11 3.39 -5.32 7.20
CA SER A 11 4.79 -5.49 7.57
C SER A 11 5.47 -4.11 7.53
N ALA A 12 5.74 -3.52 8.70
CA ALA A 12 6.60 -2.35 8.80
C ALA A 12 8.04 -2.73 8.38
N ALA A 13 8.50 -2.21 7.24
CA ALA A 13 9.92 -2.22 6.92
C ALA A 13 10.60 -1.16 7.81
N GLY A 14 11.28 -1.62 8.86
CA GLY A 14 12.07 -0.76 9.74
C GLY A 14 13.20 -0.07 8.96
N TRP A 15 13.23 1.26 9.02
CA TRP A 15 14.39 2.04 8.59
C TRP A 15 15.17 2.50 9.83
N LEU A 16 16.48 2.27 9.79
CA LEU A 16 17.47 2.70 10.77
C LEU A 16 17.45 4.24 10.92
N PRO A 17 17.67 4.79 12.13
CA PRO A 17 17.76 6.23 12.32
C PRO A 17 19.02 6.81 11.67
N TYR A 18 18.83 7.93 10.99
CA TYR A 18 19.86 8.79 10.42
C TYR A 18 20.74 9.41 11.53
N ASP A 19 22.04 9.12 11.53
CA ASP A 19 23.04 9.75 12.39
C ASP A 19 23.80 10.83 11.59
N PRO A 20 23.69 12.13 11.94
CA PRO A 20 24.33 13.21 11.20
C PRO A 20 25.84 13.41 11.48
N TYR A 21 26.55 12.49 12.16
CA TYR A 21 27.94 12.72 12.57
C TYR A 21 29.01 11.66 12.18
N MET A 22 28.85 10.93 11.06
CA MET A 22 29.97 10.11 10.53
C MET A 22 30.80 10.83 9.46
N THR A 23 31.93 11.39 9.88
CA THR A 23 32.97 11.95 9.03
C THR A 23 33.78 10.87 8.30
N PHE A 24 33.97 11.06 7.00
CA PHE A 24 34.84 10.32 6.08
C PHE A 24 36.25 10.05 6.63
N ARG A 25 36.67 8.77 6.67
CA ARG A 25 38.10 8.38 6.55
C ARG A 25 38.28 6.96 6.00
N GLN A 26 38.69 6.93 4.74
CA GLN A 26 39.69 6.05 4.11
C GLN A 26 39.66 4.53 4.41
N VAL A 27 39.36 3.72 3.38
CA VAL A 27 40.14 2.49 3.11
C VAL A 27 40.31 2.32 1.59
N ARG A 28 41.56 2.32 1.12
CA ARG A 28 42.01 1.81 -0.19
C ARG A 28 43.12 0.78 0.06
N ALA A 29 43.20 -0.18 -0.87
CA ALA A 29 44.35 -1.02 -1.26
C ALA A 29 44.31 -2.53 -0.91
N SER A 30 43.77 -3.28 -1.89
CA SER A 30 44.29 -4.45 -2.61
C SER A 30 45.50 -5.26 -2.09
N LEU A 31 45.42 -6.61 -2.24
CA LEU A 31 46.56 -7.43 -2.66
C LEU A 31 46.15 -8.75 -3.34
N VAL A 32 47.04 -9.23 -4.20
CA VAL A 32 46.84 -10.10 -5.38
C VAL A 32 47.62 -11.42 -5.23
N LEU A 33 46.95 -12.54 -5.56
CA LEU A 33 47.42 -13.79 -6.22
C LEU A 33 48.52 -14.69 -5.58
N ARG A 34 48.26 -16.02 -5.55
CA ARG A 34 49.12 -17.06 -6.19
C ARG A 34 48.47 -18.46 -6.20
N LEU A 35 48.76 -19.18 -7.28
CA LEU A 35 48.23 -20.46 -7.77
C LEU A 35 49.33 -21.56 -7.69
N VAL A 36 48.95 -22.83 -7.99
CA VAL A 36 49.73 -24.04 -8.41
C VAL A 36 50.02 -25.06 -7.27
N LEU A 37 49.96 -26.41 -7.38
CA LEU A 37 49.32 -27.48 -8.19
C LEU A 37 49.90 -28.86 -7.69
N LEU A 38 49.19 -29.99 -7.88
CA LEU A 38 49.65 -31.43 -7.94
C LEU A 38 50.08 -32.13 -6.61
N LEU A 39 49.91 -33.45 -6.32
CA LEU A 39 49.50 -34.66 -7.06
C LEU A 39 49.10 -35.82 -6.07
N ALA A 40 48.13 -36.66 -6.49
CA ALA A 40 47.93 -38.11 -6.28
C ALA A 40 47.84 -38.78 -4.89
N LEU A 41 46.73 -39.52 -4.68
CA LEU A 41 46.80 -40.98 -4.50
C LEU A 41 45.51 -41.67 -5.01
N VAL A 42 45.68 -42.61 -5.93
CA VAL A 42 44.65 -43.50 -6.47
C VAL A 42 44.54 -44.72 -5.56
N VAL A 43 43.34 -45.00 -5.03
CA VAL A 43 42.99 -46.33 -4.51
C VAL A 43 41.68 -46.74 -5.15
N GLY A 44 41.76 -47.79 -5.96
CA GLY A 44 40.62 -48.40 -6.63
C GLY A 44 39.69 -49.06 -5.63
N THR A 45 38.41 -48.71 -5.72
CA THR A 45 37.31 -49.55 -5.22
C THR A 45 36.26 -49.62 -6.33
N THR A 46 35.95 -50.85 -6.73
CA THR A 46 34.90 -51.17 -7.69
C THR A 46 33.55 -50.97 -7.04
N SER A 47 32.88 -49.86 -7.35
CA SER A 47 31.49 -49.63 -6.97
C SER A 47 30.63 -49.58 -8.23
N ALA A 48 29.71 -50.53 -8.34
CA ALA A 48 28.75 -50.63 -9.42
C ALA A 48 27.99 -49.31 -9.61
N ALA A 49 28.04 -48.75 -10.82
CA ALA A 49 27.30 -47.56 -11.19
C ALA A 49 25.80 -47.90 -11.25
N PHE A 50 25.06 -47.59 -10.19
CA PHE A 50 23.62 -47.36 -10.29
C PHE A 50 23.42 -45.96 -10.87
N ALA A 51 23.17 -45.88 -12.18
CA ALA A 51 22.65 -44.67 -12.79
C ALA A 51 21.20 -44.47 -12.29
N ALA A 52 21.03 -43.63 -11.27
CA ALA A 52 19.70 -43.12 -10.93
C ALA A 52 19.22 -42.25 -12.10
N PRO A 53 17.96 -42.38 -12.54
CA PRO A 53 17.42 -41.47 -13.55
C PRO A 53 17.41 -40.07 -12.93
N VAL A 54 18.21 -39.17 -13.51
CA VAL A 54 18.11 -37.75 -13.21
C VAL A 54 16.78 -37.29 -13.80
N SER A 55 15.74 -37.19 -12.98
CA SER A 55 14.50 -36.53 -13.39
C SER A 55 14.87 -35.12 -13.81
N ALA A 56 14.71 -34.82 -15.11
CA ALA A 56 14.83 -33.47 -15.61
C ALA A 56 13.92 -32.59 -14.77
N ALA A 57 14.49 -31.66 -14.01
CA ALA A 57 13.72 -30.63 -13.34
C ALA A 57 12.94 -29.92 -14.44
N THR A 58 11.62 -30.06 -14.41
CA THR A 58 10.73 -29.27 -15.26
C THR A 58 11.00 -27.83 -14.90
N VAL A 59 11.69 -27.12 -15.79
CA VAL A 59 11.80 -25.66 -15.73
C VAL A 59 10.37 -25.16 -15.71
N ALA A 60 9.95 -24.58 -14.59
CA ALA A 60 8.64 -23.94 -14.50
C ALA A 60 8.55 -22.98 -15.68
N GLY A 61 7.57 -23.23 -16.56
CA GLY A 61 7.28 -22.31 -17.66
C GLY A 61 7.05 -20.90 -17.12
N PRO A 62 7.09 -19.87 -17.99
CA PRO A 62 6.82 -18.51 -17.56
C PRO A 62 5.51 -18.51 -16.78
N VAL A 63 5.56 -18.10 -15.51
CA VAL A 63 4.36 -17.90 -14.70
C VAL A 63 3.54 -16.89 -15.48
N ALA A 64 2.42 -17.35 -16.06
CA ALA A 64 1.50 -16.45 -16.73
C ALA A 64 1.25 -15.29 -15.79
N ALA A 65 1.48 -14.05 -16.25
CA ALA A 65 1.21 -12.86 -15.46
C ALA A 65 -0.19 -13.04 -14.87
N ALA A 66 -0.28 -13.17 -13.54
CA ALA A 66 -1.55 -13.38 -12.89
C ALA A 66 -2.44 -12.21 -13.32
N SER A 67 -3.50 -12.51 -14.07
CA SER A 67 -4.46 -11.52 -14.51
C SER A 67 -4.98 -10.78 -13.27
N SER A 68 -5.15 -9.47 -13.37
CA SER A 68 -5.81 -8.66 -12.32
C SER A 68 -7.05 -9.42 -11.81
N PRO A 69 -7.30 -9.43 -10.48
CA PRO A 69 -8.45 -10.12 -9.90
C PRO A 69 -9.79 -9.53 -10.39
N GLY A 70 -9.75 -8.41 -11.12
CA GLY A 70 -10.91 -7.61 -11.47
C GLY A 70 -11.42 -6.85 -10.26
N TRP A 71 -12.65 -6.36 -10.35
CA TRP A 71 -13.31 -5.71 -9.22
C TRP A 71 -13.59 -6.70 -8.09
N LEU A 72 -13.42 -6.22 -6.87
CA LEU A 72 -13.60 -6.98 -5.63
C LEU A 72 -14.85 -6.53 -4.87
N HIS A 73 -15.34 -7.36 -3.97
CA HIS A 73 -16.40 -7.01 -3.03
C HIS A 73 -16.26 -7.80 -1.73
N THR A 74 -17.02 -7.42 -0.70
CA THR A 74 -17.00 -8.13 0.58
C THR A 74 -18.13 -9.15 0.71
N ALA A 75 -17.82 -10.31 1.28
CA ALA A 75 -18.77 -11.38 1.59
C ALA A 75 -18.54 -11.85 3.02
N GLY A 76 -19.34 -11.33 3.95
CA GLY A 76 -19.07 -11.49 5.38
C GLY A 76 -17.73 -10.84 5.76
N GLY A 77 -16.85 -11.58 6.43
CA GLY A 77 -15.51 -11.12 6.82
C GLY A 77 -14.43 -11.38 5.76
N LYS A 78 -14.80 -11.58 4.49
CA LYS A 78 -13.85 -11.87 3.39
C LYS A 78 -13.98 -10.84 2.29
N ILE A 79 -12.87 -10.56 1.62
CA ILE A 79 -12.85 -9.95 0.30
C ILE A 79 -12.88 -11.08 -0.73
N VAL A 80 -13.69 -10.92 -1.77
CA VAL A 80 -13.88 -11.92 -2.82
C VAL A 80 -13.86 -11.26 -4.20
N THR A 81 -13.46 -12.03 -5.21
CA THR A 81 -13.54 -11.64 -6.61
C THR A 81 -14.99 -11.63 -7.10
N ALA A 82 -15.24 -11.15 -8.32
CA ALA A 82 -16.56 -11.20 -8.96
C ALA A 82 -17.16 -12.63 -9.04
N SER A 83 -16.33 -13.68 -9.10
CA SER A 83 -16.78 -15.08 -9.11
C SER A 83 -17.03 -15.65 -7.70
N GLY A 84 -16.79 -14.87 -6.65
CA GLY A 84 -16.93 -15.31 -5.25
C GLY A 84 -15.71 -16.03 -4.68
N ALA A 85 -14.60 -16.10 -5.43
CA ALA A 85 -13.36 -16.68 -4.91
C ALA A 85 -12.73 -15.75 -3.86
N PRO A 86 -12.26 -16.26 -2.70
CA PRO A 86 -11.57 -15.44 -1.72
C PRO A 86 -10.33 -14.76 -2.30
N TYR A 87 -10.15 -13.48 -1.96
CA TYR A 87 -8.97 -12.69 -2.32
C TYR A 87 -8.30 -12.16 -1.05
N THR A 88 -7.01 -12.43 -0.90
CA THR A 88 -6.21 -11.95 0.23
C THR A 88 -5.30 -10.83 -0.25
N ILE A 89 -5.50 -9.63 0.32
CA ILE A 89 -4.62 -8.49 0.10
C ILE A 89 -3.35 -8.71 0.90
N ARG A 90 -2.22 -8.88 0.21
CA ARG A 90 -0.87 -8.80 0.79
C ARG A 90 -0.28 -7.47 0.37
N GLY A 91 -0.52 -6.45 1.19
CA GLY A 91 -0.18 -5.06 0.91
C GLY A 91 1.22 -4.68 1.36
N ILE A 92 1.85 -3.76 0.63
CA ILE A 92 2.98 -2.95 1.10
C ILE A 92 2.70 -1.49 0.82
N ALA A 93 3.05 -0.59 1.73
CA ALA A 93 2.97 0.85 1.48
C ALA A 93 4.22 1.32 0.72
N TRP A 94 4.03 2.07 -0.36
CA TRP A 94 5.12 2.82 -1.00
C TRP A 94 4.84 4.32 -0.86
N PHE A 95 5.31 4.87 0.26
CA PHE A 95 5.11 6.27 0.62
C PHE A 95 5.95 7.22 -0.24
N GLY A 96 5.59 8.50 -0.20
CA GLY A 96 6.32 9.61 -0.79
C GLY A 96 5.41 10.64 -1.47
N MET A 97 4.30 10.20 -2.07
CA MET A 97 3.37 11.12 -2.76
C MET A 97 2.58 12.00 -1.79
N GLU A 98 2.61 11.70 -0.49
CA GLU A 98 2.09 12.53 0.58
C GLU A 98 3.08 13.58 1.09
N THR A 99 4.35 13.50 0.69
CA THR A 99 5.40 14.45 1.10
C THR A 99 5.63 15.55 0.07
N SER A 100 6.55 16.47 0.35
CA SER A 100 6.91 17.57 -0.55
C SER A 100 7.48 17.12 -1.90
N SER A 101 7.88 15.84 -2.03
CA SER A 101 8.33 15.27 -3.29
C SER A 101 7.18 15.01 -4.28
N CYS A 102 5.98 14.77 -3.75
CA CYS A 102 4.79 14.36 -4.49
C CYS A 102 4.98 13.15 -5.44
N ALA A 103 5.99 12.30 -5.19
CA ALA A 103 6.27 11.06 -5.90
C ALA A 103 6.66 9.96 -4.90
N PRO A 104 6.49 8.67 -5.22
CA PRO A 104 7.02 7.60 -4.36
C PRO A 104 8.52 7.80 -4.11
N HIS A 105 8.97 7.62 -2.86
CA HIS A 105 10.38 7.82 -2.51
C HIS A 105 11.27 6.73 -3.11
N GLY A 106 12.55 7.07 -3.29
CA GLY A 106 13.57 6.17 -3.86
C GLY A 106 13.62 6.14 -5.39
N LEU A 107 12.75 6.90 -6.08
CA LEU A 107 12.77 7.02 -7.55
C LEU A 107 13.95 7.84 -8.10
N ASP A 108 14.85 8.31 -7.24
CA ASP A 108 16.17 8.83 -7.56
C ASP A 108 17.24 7.73 -7.68
N THR A 109 16.92 6.53 -7.21
CA THR A 109 17.82 5.38 -7.10
C THR A 109 17.34 4.19 -7.91
N ILE A 110 16.02 3.91 -7.92
CA ILE A 110 15.41 2.82 -8.67
C ILE A 110 14.35 3.34 -9.63
N THR A 111 14.10 2.62 -10.73
CA THR A 111 12.97 2.94 -11.61
C THR A 111 11.66 2.51 -10.99
N LEU A 112 10.55 3.14 -11.39
CA LEU A 112 9.22 2.77 -10.91
C LEU A 112 8.88 1.32 -11.27
N ALA A 113 9.20 0.90 -12.50
CA ALA A 113 9.02 -0.48 -12.95
C ALA A 113 9.88 -1.47 -12.14
N GLY A 114 11.14 -1.12 -11.85
CA GLY A 114 12.04 -1.95 -11.05
C GLY A 114 11.52 -2.15 -9.62
N GLY A 115 11.05 -1.09 -8.98
CA GLY A 115 10.44 -1.16 -7.65
C GLY A 115 9.20 -2.05 -7.62
N MET A 116 8.29 -1.91 -8.59
CA MET A 116 7.09 -2.76 -8.70
C MET A 116 7.44 -4.24 -8.90
N GLN A 117 8.43 -4.55 -9.74
CA GLN A 117 8.90 -5.92 -9.91
C GLN A 117 9.49 -6.49 -8.62
N HIS A 118 10.25 -5.69 -7.86
CA HIS A 118 10.80 -6.13 -6.59
C HIS A 118 9.70 -6.39 -5.54
N ILE A 119 8.72 -5.50 -5.44
CA ILE A 119 7.52 -5.70 -4.60
C ILE A 119 6.82 -7.01 -4.95
N LYS A 120 6.65 -7.28 -6.25
CA LYS A 120 6.04 -8.53 -6.71
C LYS A 120 6.87 -9.76 -6.31
N GLN A 121 8.19 -9.69 -6.47
CA GLN A 121 9.12 -10.78 -6.13
C GLN A 121 9.14 -11.09 -4.62
N MET A 122 8.87 -10.10 -3.76
CA MET A 122 8.69 -10.31 -2.33
C MET A 122 7.38 -11.03 -1.96
N GLY A 123 6.48 -11.24 -2.93
CA GLY A 123 5.23 -11.97 -2.74
C GLY A 123 4.02 -11.10 -2.39
N PHE A 124 4.16 -9.77 -2.44
CA PHE A 124 3.04 -8.85 -2.30
C PHE A 124 2.09 -8.93 -3.51
N THR A 125 0.83 -8.54 -3.27
CA THR A 125 -0.20 -8.46 -4.31
C THR A 125 -0.65 -7.04 -4.55
N THR A 126 -0.39 -6.13 -3.61
CA THR A 126 -1.03 -4.81 -3.60
C THR A 126 -0.07 -3.76 -3.07
N VAL A 127 -0.09 -2.57 -3.66
CA VAL A 127 0.60 -1.38 -3.17
C VAL A 127 -0.43 -0.45 -2.55
N ARG A 128 -0.30 -0.12 -1.26
CA ARG A 128 -0.97 1.04 -0.66
C ARG A 128 -0.16 2.27 -1.03
N LEU A 129 -0.81 3.27 -1.64
CA LEU A 129 -0.16 4.46 -2.19
C LEU A 129 -0.63 5.70 -1.41
N PRO A 130 0.09 6.08 -0.34
CA PRO A 130 -0.10 7.34 0.38
C PRO A 130 0.02 8.55 -0.55
N PHE A 131 -0.93 9.47 -0.50
CA PHE A 131 -0.85 10.77 -1.18
C PHE A 131 -1.38 11.89 -0.28
N SER A 132 -1.08 13.15 -0.65
CA SER A 132 -1.69 14.33 -0.01
C SER A 132 -2.62 15.10 -0.95
N ASN A 133 -3.65 15.76 -0.42
CA ASN A 133 -4.53 16.61 -1.23
C ASN A 133 -3.77 17.76 -1.88
N GLN A 134 -2.73 18.27 -1.21
CA GLN A 134 -1.80 19.24 -1.79
C GLN A 134 -1.18 18.72 -3.09
N CYS A 135 -0.63 17.51 -3.08
CA CYS A 135 0.08 16.96 -4.24
C CYS A 135 -0.84 16.74 -5.44
N LEU A 136 -2.14 16.49 -5.25
CA LEU A 136 -3.10 16.41 -6.36
C LEU A 136 -3.21 17.70 -7.19
N ALA A 137 -2.86 18.85 -6.61
CA ALA A 137 -2.91 20.16 -7.27
C ALA A 137 -1.51 20.72 -7.61
N ALA A 138 -0.42 20.00 -7.29
CA ALA A 138 0.92 20.47 -7.57
C ALA A 138 1.28 20.34 -9.06
N SER A 139 2.20 21.20 -9.51
CA SER A 139 2.58 21.32 -10.92
C SER A 139 3.69 20.35 -11.34
N GLY A 140 4.32 19.65 -10.40
CA GLY A 140 5.42 18.75 -10.69
C GLY A 140 5.82 17.90 -9.49
N VAL A 141 6.72 16.95 -9.75
CA VAL A 141 7.34 16.07 -8.76
C VAL A 141 8.84 16.31 -8.66
N THR A 142 9.44 15.84 -7.57
CA THR A 142 10.90 15.78 -7.40
C THR A 142 11.33 14.37 -6.98
N GLY A 143 12.64 14.09 -6.98
CA GLY A 143 13.16 12.79 -6.54
C GLY A 143 12.89 11.63 -7.50
N VAL A 144 12.74 11.90 -8.80
CA VAL A 144 12.44 10.89 -9.84
C VAL A 144 13.57 10.70 -10.87
N SER A 145 14.81 11.05 -10.50
CA SER A 145 15.94 11.10 -11.46
C SER A 145 16.35 9.74 -12.04
N ALA A 146 16.05 8.62 -11.38
CA ALA A 146 16.34 7.29 -11.91
C ALA A 146 15.28 6.82 -12.93
N ASP A 147 14.13 7.47 -13.01
CA ASP A 147 13.08 7.19 -14.00
C ASP A 147 12.75 8.45 -14.83
N PRO A 148 13.54 8.74 -15.88
CA PRO A 148 13.38 9.95 -16.69
C PRO A 148 11.99 10.10 -17.33
N SER A 149 11.21 9.01 -17.44
CA SER A 149 9.84 9.06 -17.95
C SER A 149 8.88 9.83 -17.04
N LEU A 150 9.24 10.00 -15.76
CA LEU A 150 8.45 10.72 -14.76
C LEU A 150 8.86 12.20 -14.64
N ALA A 151 9.96 12.60 -15.26
CA ALA A 151 10.47 13.97 -15.16
C ALA A 151 9.49 14.96 -15.81
N GLY A 152 9.16 16.02 -15.06
CA GLY A 152 8.25 17.08 -15.54
C GLY A 152 6.76 16.71 -15.52
N LEU A 153 6.40 15.51 -15.07
CA LEU A 153 5.01 15.12 -14.86
C LEU A 153 4.43 15.78 -13.61
N THR A 154 3.13 16.06 -13.65
CA THR A 154 2.36 16.39 -12.44
C THR A 154 2.20 15.16 -11.54
N PRO A 155 1.95 15.31 -10.24
CA PRO A 155 1.75 14.15 -9.36
C PRO A 155 0.59 13.25 -9.77
N LEU A 156 -0.48 13.81 -10.36
CA LEU A 156 -1.59 13.01 -10.92
C LEU A 156 -1.18 12.15 -12.11
N GLN A 157 -0.23 12.63 -12.93
CA GLN A 157 0.34 11.83 -14.01
C GLN A 157 1.30 10.78 -13.45
N VAL A 158 2.11 11.11 -12.43
CA VAL A 158 2.93 10.10 -11.74
C VAL A 158 2.06 9.02 -11.09
N MET A 159 0.92 9.37 -10.51
CA MET A 159 -0.04 8.39 -9.99
C MET A 159 -0.56 7.44 -11.08
N ASP A 160 -0.86 7.95 -12.28
CA ASP A 160 -1.23 7.09 -13.43
C ASP A 160 -0.12 6.11 -13.78
N HIS A 161 1.13 6.57 -13.78
CA HIS A 161 2.29 5.72 -14.05
C HIS A 161 2.46 4.66 -12.96
N VAL A 162 2.22 5.00 -11.69
CA VAL A 162 2.23 4.04 -10.56
C VAL A 162 1.18 2.95 -10.78
N VAL A 163 -0.06 3.33 -11.08
CA VAL A 163 -1.16 2.39 -11.35
C VAL A 163 -0.85 1.50 -12.56
N ALA A 164 -0.38 2.09 -13.66
CA ALA A 164 -0.02 1.33 -14.86
C ALA A 164 1.17 0.38 -14.64
N SER A 165 2.17 0.80 -13.86
CA SER A 165 3.33 -0.02 -13.51
C SER A 165 2.96 -1.17 -12.58
N ALA A 166 2.13 -0.91 -11.55
CA ALA A 166 1.59 -1.95 -10.67
C ALA A 166 0.81 -2.99 -11.47
N LYS A 167 -0.12 -2.54 -12.33
CA LYS A 167 -0.89 -3.41 -13.24
C LYS A 167 0.00 -4.28 -14.12
N SER A 168 1.04 -3.69 -14.71
CA SER A 168 2.01 -4.41 -15.56
C SER A 168 2.82 -5.45 -14.78
N ALA A 169 3.05 -5.23 -13.48
CA ALA A 169 3.68 -6.19 -12.57
C ALA A 169 2.72 -7.24 -11.99
N GLY A 170 1.42 -7.16 -12.30
CA GLY A 170 0.39 -8.00 -11.68
C GLY A 170 0.20 -7.70 -10.18
N LEU A 171 0.26 -6.42 -9.84
CA LEU A 171 -0.06 -5.85 -8.52
C LEU A 171 -1.31 -4.96 -8.63
N ASP A 172 -2.09 -4.93 -7.57
CA ASP A 172 -3.18 -3.98 -7.38
C ASP A 172 -2.71 -2.73 -6.62
N VAL A 173 -3.56 -1.72 -6.56
CA VAL A 173 -3.32 -0.46 -5.85
C VAL A 173 -4.49 -0.13 -4.94
N ILE A 174 -4.18 0.34 -3.73
CA ILE A 174 -5.11 1.04 -2.84
C ILE A 174 -4.61 2.47 -2.74
N LEU A 175 -5.44 3.44 -3.09
CA LEU A 175 -5.12 4.85 -2.92
C LEU A 175 -5.41 5.25 -1.48
N ASP A 176 -4.48 5.93 -0.83
CA ASP A 176 -4.59 6.31 0.57
C ASP A 176 -4.43 7.83 0.72
N GLN A 177 -5.51 8.51 1.15
CA GLN A 177 -5.39 9.93 1.48
C GLN A 177 -4.71 10.03 2.84
N HIS A 178 -3.39 10.23 2.78
CA HIS A 178 -2.53 10.09 3.93
C HIS A 178 -2.38 11.40 4.71
N ARG A 179 -2.44 12.53 4.00
CA ARG A 179 -2.26 13.87 4.58
C ARG A 179 -3.09 14.92 3.84
N PRO A 180 -3.57 15.97 4.54
CA PRO A 180 -4.11 17.13 3.84
C PRO A 180 -3.04 17.82 2.99
N ASP A 181 -1.82 17.95 3.53
CA ASP A 181 -0.66 18.54 2.86
C ASP A 181 0.65 17.84 3.23
N SER A 182 1.75 18.27 2.61
CA SER A 182 3.07 17.69 2.82
C SER A 182 3.68 17.97 4.20
N GLY A 183 3.08 18.85 5.01
CA GLY A 183 3.57 19.23 6.33
C GLY A 183 3.32 18.18 7.41
N GLY A 184 2.30 17.33 7.25
CA GLY A 184 2.01 16.29 8.23
C GLY A 184 0.61 15.70 8.13
N GLN A 185 0.37 14.68 8.94
CA GLN A 185 -0.95 14.11 9.15
C GLN A 185 -1.86 15.11 9.90
N SER A 186 -3.16 14.84 9.90
CA SER A 186 -4.15 15.60 10.69
C SER A 186 -5.02 14.64 11.49
N GLU A 187 -5.43 15.07 12.69
CA GLU A 187 -6.37 14.32 13.54
C GLU A 187 -7.69 13.98 12.84
N LEU A 188 -8.17 14.92 12.02
CA LEU A 188 -9.43 14.86 11.29
C LEU A 188 -9.18 14.91 9.79
N TRP A 189 -10.18 14.45 9.02
CA TRP A 189 -10.19 14.43 7.54
C TRP A 189 -10.24 15.81 6.87
N TYR A 190 -10.08 16.89 7.65
CA TYR A 190 -10.06 18.25 7.16
C TYR A 190 -9.17 19.16 8.00
N THR A 191 -8.73 20.24 7.37
CA THR A 191 -8.09 21.40 8.01
C THR A 191 -8.75 22.68 7.53
N SER A 192 -8.32 23.83 8.04
CA SER A 192 -8.74 25.13 7.50
C SER A 192 -8.35 25.33 6.03
N GLN A 193 -7.18 24.81 5.63
CA GLN A 193 -6.68 24.91 4.26
C GLN A 193 -7.28 23.83 3.34
N TYR A 194 -7.55 22.64 3.88
CA TYR A 194 -8.14 21.51 3.15
C TYR A 194 -9.46 21.13 3.82
N PRO A 195 -10.56 21.86 3.54
CA PRO A 195 -11.86 21.55 4.13
C PRO A 195 -12.40 20.21 3.64
N GLU A 196 -13.37 19.62 4.38
CA GLU A 196 -14.02 18.35 4.00
C GLU A 196 -14.56 18.37 2.56
N SER A 197 -15.07 19.52 2.10
CA SER A 197 -15.53 19.68 0.72
C SER A 197 -14.43 19.43 -0.31
N ARG A 198 -13.19 19.85 -0.02
CA ARG A 198 -12.03 19.58 -0.86
C ARG A 198 -11.67 18.10 -0.82
N TRP A 199 -11.60 17.50 0.37
CA TRP A 199 -11.35 16.08 0.57
C TRP A 199 -12.33 15.20 -0.22
N ILE A 200 -13.64 15.48 -0.12
CA ILE A 200 -14.68 14.78 -0.90
C ILE A 200 -14.49 15.01 -2.41
N SER A 201 -14.22 16.24 -2.85
CA SER A 201 -14.06 16.53 -4.28
C SER A 201 -12.85 15.83 -4.90
N ASP A 202 -11.75 15.73 -4.16
CA ASP A 202 -10.54 15.02 -4.58
C ASP A 202 -10.81 13.51 -4.67
N TRP A 203 -11.54 12.95 -3.70
CA TRP A 203 -11.96 11.54 -3.75
C TRP A 203 -12.84 11.21 -4.95
N ARG A 204 -13.83 12.08 -5.26
CA ARG A 204 -14.66 11.92 -6.46
C ARG A 204 -13.82 11.96 -7.74
N MET A 205 -12.86 12.90 -7.81
CA MET A 205 -11.97 13.03 -8.95
C MET A 205 -11.13 11.77 -9.15
N LEU A 206 -10.52 11.22 -8.10
CA LEU A 206 -9.73 9.98 -8.18
C LEU A 206 -10.59 8.76 -8.51
N ALA A 207 -11.75 8.61 -7.86
CA ALA A 207 -12.69 7.52 -8.13
C ALA A 207 -13.15 7.51 -9.59
N LYS A 208 -13.45 8.70 -10.14
CA LYS A 208 -13.80 8.88 -11.56
C LYS A 208 -12.62 8.62 -12.49
N ARG A 209 -11.42 9.09 -12.12
CA ARG A 209 -10.18 8.92 -12.90
C ARG A 209 -9.85 7.45 -13.13
N TYR A 210 -10.04 6.61 -12.12
CA TYR A 210 -9.74 5.17 -12.18
C TYR A 210 -10.99 4.28 -12.34
N ALA A 211 -12.13 4.85 -12.74
CA ALA A 211 -13.41 4.12 -12.82
C ALA A 211 -13.38 2.89 -13.74
N SER A 212 -12.51 2.90 -14.76
CA SER A 212 -12.35 1.82 -15.73
C SER A 212 -11.10 0.97 -15.50
N ASP A 213 -10.33 1.20 -14.44
CA ASP A 213 -9.11 0.43 -14.16
C ASP A 213 -9.23 -0.41 -12.88
N PRO A 214 -9.52 -1.72 -13.01
CA PRO A 214 -9.66 -2.60 -11.85
C PRO A 214 -8.34 -2.89 -11.14
N ALA A 215 -7.20 -2.35 -11.60
CA ALA A 215 -5.96 -2.37 -10.83
C ALA A 215 -6.07 -1.50 -9.56
N VAL A 216 -6.90 -0.45 -9.56
CA VAL A 216 -7.21 0.31 -8.33
C VAL A 216 -8.38 -0.37 -7.64
N ILE A 217 -8.09 -1.20 -6.63
CA ILE A 217 -9.10 -2.06 -6.00
C ILE A 217 -9.87 -1.38 -4.86
N GLY A 218 -9.35 -0.27 -4.33
CA GLY A 218 -9.99 0.44 -3.24
C GLY A 218 -9.35 1.78 -2.89
N VAL A 219 -10.02 2.46 -1.95
CA VAL A 219 -9.60 3.74 -1.40
C VAL A 219 -9.57 3.65 0.13
N ASP A 220 -8.48 4.12 0.72
CA ASP A 220 -8.31 4.29 2.16
C ASP A 220 -8.57 5.76 2.49
N LEU A 221 -9.73 6.01 3.10
CA LEU A 221 -10.40 7.30 3.02
C LEU A 221 -9.63 8.45 3.69
N HIS A 222 -8.98 8.17 4.82
CA HIS A 222 -8.16 9.11 5.56
C HIS A 222 -7.25 8.32 6.50
N ASN A 223 -5.95 8.58 6.42
CA ASN A 223 -4.97 7.88 7.25
C ASN A 223 -5.06 8.32 8.71
N GLU A 224 -5.13 7.32 9.58
CA GLU A 224 -4.95 7.44 11.02
C GLU A 224 -5.77 8.54 11.70
N PRO A 225 -7.12 8.58 11.62
CA PRO A 225 -7.90 9.48 12.48
C PRO A 225 -7.51 9.29 13.96
N HIS A 226 -7.34 10.39 14.70
CA HIS A 226 -6.88 10.39 16.10
C HIS A 226 -7.27 11.68 16.83
N GLY A 227 -6.91 11.78 18.11
CA GLY A 227 -7.09 12.99 18.92
C GLY A 227 -8.57 13.40 19.03
N ALA A 228 -8.95 14.47 18.33
CA ALA A 228 -10.33 14.95 18.29
C ALA A 228 -11.31 14.03 17.53
N ALA A 229 -10.83 13.05 16.75
CA ALA A 229 -11.67 12.11 16.05
C ALA A 229 -12.49 11.24 17.02
N THR A 230 -13.78 11.09 16.74
CA THR A 230 -14.71 10.29 17.52
C THR A 230 -15.44 9.29 16.62
N TRP A 231 -16.08 8.29 17.21
CA TRP A 231 -16.80 7.26 16.45
C TRP A 231 -18.23 7.08 16.95
N GLY A 232 -19.21 7.33 16.08
CA GLY A 232 -20.61 7.06 16.36
C GLY A 232 -21.26 8.00 17.38
N THR A 233 -20.65 9.16 17.63
CA THR A 233 -21.16 10.20 18.55
C THR A 233 -22.26 11.05 17.91
N GLY A 234 -22.36 11.05 16.58
CA GLY A 234 -23.25 11.94 15.83
C GLY A 234 -22.73 13.38 15.71
N ALA A 235 -21.53 13.68 16.23
CA ALA A 235 -20.94 15.01 16.13
C ALA A 235 -20.55 15.33 14.68
N ALA A 236 -21.10 16.42 14.12
CA ALA A 236 -20.94 16.74 12.71
C ALA A 236 -19.48 16.93 12.26
N THR A 237 -18.63 17.44 13.15
CA THR A 237 -17.26 17.85 12.86
C THR A 237 -16.20 16.85 13.34
N THR A 238 -16.56 15.86 14.15
CA THR A 238 -15.58 14.93 14.74
C THR A 238 -15.97 13.47 14.62
N ASP A 239 -17.20 13.13 14.22
CA ASP A 239 -17.60 11.73 14.04
C ASP A 239 -17.03 11.16 12.72
N TRP A 240 -15.90 10.46 12.83
CA TRP A 240 -15.22 9.82 11.71
C TRP A 240 -16.12 8.79 11.01
N ARG A 241 -16.93 8.03 11.76
CA ARG A 241 -17.86 7.07 11.13
C ARG A 241 -18.85 7.78 10.22
N ALA A 242 -19.38 8.93 10.63
CA ALA A 242 -20.28 9.72 9.79
C ALA A 242 -19.56 10.36 8.59
N ALA A 243 -18.30 10.78 8.75
CA ALA A 243 -17.49 11.31 7.65
C ALA A 243 -17.08 10.25 6.62
N ALA A 244 -16.71 9.06 7.08
CA ALA A 244 -16.43 7.90 6.24
C ALA A 244 -17.66 7.50 5.40
N GLU A 245 -18.88 7.61 5.95
CA GLU A 245 -20.11 7.42 5.17
C GLU A 245 -20.27 8.48 4.08
N ARG A 246 -19.99 9.77 4.38
CA ARG A 246 -20.07 10.84 3.37
C ARG A 246 -19.02 10.67 2.27
N GLY A 247 -17.76 10.48 2.64
CA GLY A 247 -16.64 10.28 1.71
C GLY A 247 -16.81 9.00 0.88
N GLY A 248 -17.07 7.87 1.54
CA GLY A 248 -17.29 6.58 0.89
C GLY A 248 -18.47 6.59 -0.07
N ASN A 249 -19.59 7.24 0.27
CA ASN A 249 -20.72 7.36 -0.64
C ASN A 249 -20.43 8.29 -1.83
N ALA A 250 -19.60 9.32 -1.64
CA ALA A 250 -19.16 10.17 -2.74
C ALA A 250 -18.23 9.42 -3.70
N VAL A 251 -17.32 8.58 -3.20
CA VAL A 251 -16.49 7.67 -4.00
C VAL A 251 -17.38 6.71 -4.80
N LEU A 252 -18.29 6.01 -4.12
CA LEU A 252 -19.13 4.98 -4.74
C LEU A 252 -20.14 5.53 -5.75
N ALA A 253 -20.49 6.81 -5.66
CA ALA A 253 -21.31 7.50 -6.66
C ALA A 253 -20.56 7.68 -8.00
N GLU A 254 -19.23 7.75 -7.98
CA GLU A 254 -18.38 7.85 -9.19
C GLU A 254 -17.89 6.49 -9.66
N ASN A 255 -17.55 5.59 -8.74
CA ASN A 255 -17.17 4.21 -9.03
C ASN A 255 -17.74 3.22 -7.98
N PRO A 256 -18.86 2.53 -8.29
CA PRO A 256 -19.52 1.63 -7.35
C PRO A 256 -18.78 0.29 -7.16
N ASN A 257 -17.63 0.09 -7.79
CA ASN A 257 -16.86 -1.15 -7.72
C ASN A 257 -15.68 -1.09 -6.73
N LEU A 258 -15.33 0.08 -6.20
CA LEU A 258 -14.21 0.24 -5.27
C LEU A 258 -14.54 -0.30 -3.88
N LEU A 259 -13.59 -1.00 -3.27
CA LEU A 259 -13.59 -1.19 -1.82
C LEU A 259 -13.35 0.15 -1.15
N VAL A 260 -14.10 0.41 -0.07
CA VAL A 260 -13.93 1.60 0.77
C VAL A 260 -13.34 1.14 2.08
N LEU A 261 -12.05 1.40 2.25
CA LEU A 261 -11.31 1.11 3.46
C LEU A 261 -11.56 2.23 4.47
N VAL A 262 -11.85 1.84 5.69
CA VAL A 262 -12.12 2.74 6.81
C VAL A 262 -11.26 2.31 7.99
N GLU A 263 -10.27 3.13 8.32
CA GLU A 263 -9.47 3.00 9.53
C GLU A 263 -10.27 3.32 10.79
N GLY A 264 -9.69 3.05 11.95
CA GLY A 264 -10.23 3.37 13.26
C GLY A 264 -10.02 4.81 13.71
N ILE A 265 -10.16 5.03 15.03
CA ILE A 265 -9.67 6.22 15.73
C ILE A 265 -8.48 5.82 16.63
N ASP A 266 -8.15 6.57 17.69
CA ASP A 266 -7.05 6.26 18.63
C ASP A 266 -7.51 5.81 20.03
N HIS A 267 -8.81 5.80 20.31
CA HIS A 267 -9.38 5.36 21.60
C HIS A 267 -10.47 4.30 21.43
N GLU A 268 -10.39 3.25 22.25
CA GLU A 268 -11.37 2.18 22.33
C GLU A 268 -12.63 2.60 23.12
N ALA A 269 -13.65 1.74 23.08
CA ALA A 269 -14.94 2.00 23.74
C ALA A 269 -14.84 2.18 25.27
N ASP A 270 -13.83 1.59 25.91
CA ASP A 270 -13.54 1.73 27.34
C ASP A 270 -12.64 2.93 27.66
N GLY A 271 -12.27 3.72 26.64
CA GLY A 271 -11.40 4.88 26.75
C GLY A 271 -9.90 4.54 26.78
N SER A 272 -9.52 3.27 26.64
CA SER A 272 -8.11 2.91 26.49
C SER A 272 -7.56 3.41 25.15
N GLY A 273 -6.34 3.95 25.17
CA GLY A 273 -5.65 4.40 23.96
C GLY A 273 -5.02 3.24 23.21
N THR A 274 -4.99 3.35 21.88
CA THR A 274 -4.28 2.45 20.96
C THR A 274 -3.60 3.28 19.86
N TRP A 275 -3.04 2.63 18.85
CA TRP A 275 -2.46 3.31 17.70
C TRP A 275 -3.47 4.19 16.98
N TRP A 276 -3.02 5.30 16.40
CA TRP A 276 -3.86 6.14 15.54
C TRP A 276 -4.42 5.30 14.39
N GLY A 277 -5.70 5.48 14.06
CA GLY A 277 -6.39 4.60 13.11
C GLY A 277 -6.58 3.15 13.57
N GLY A 278 -6.17 2.76 14.78
CA GLY A 278 -6.22 1.39 15.28
C GLY A 278 -7.53 0.99 15.94
N ALA A 279 -8.22 1.95 16.58
CA ALA A 279 -9.37 1.65 17.42
C ALA A 279 -10.64 1.37 16.61
N LEU A 280 -11.14 0.13 16.69
CA LEU A 280 -12.37 -0.31 16.00
C LEU A 280 -13.40 -0.93 16.94
N GLY A 281 -13.21 -0.90 18.26
CA GLY A 281 -14.12 -1.52 19.24
C GLY A 281 -15.57 -1.02 19.17
N LEU A 282 -15.78 0.21 18.66
CA LEU A 282 -17.12 0.81 18.51
C LEU A 282 -17.87 0.40 17.23
N VAL A 283 -17.20 -0.23 16.26
CA VAL A 283 -17.78 -0.64 14.97
C VAL A 283 -18.97 -1.57 15.14
N GLY A 284 -18.94 -2.47 16.14
CA GLY A 284 -20.02 -3.44 16.37
C GLY A 284 -21.37 -2.77 16.65
N ASN A 285 -21.37 -1.63 17.33
CA ASN A 285 -22.56 -0.88 17.71
C ASN A 285 -22.91 0.21 16.68
N ALA A 286 -21.89 0.84 16.09
CA ALA A 286 -22.04 1.91 15.11
C ALA A 286 -21.24 1.59 13.83
N PRO A 287 -21.70 0.65 12.99
CA PRO A 287 -21.01 0.32 11.75
C PRO A 287 -21.15 1.45 10.72
N VAL A 288 -20.20 1.51 9.80
CA VAL A 288 -20.27 2.34 8.59
C VAL A 288 -21.26 1.68 7.63
N ARG A 289 -22.15 2.49 7.06
CA ARG A 289 -23.20 2.07 6.13
C ARG A 289 -23.08 2.88 4.86
N LEU A 290 -22.63 2.21 3.80
CA LEU A 290 -22.52 2.80 2.47
C LEU A 290 -23.78 2.53 1.64
N SER A 291 -24.00 3.37 0.63
CA SER A 291 -25.12 3.28 -0.32
C SER A 291 -25.00 2.05 -1.23
N VAL A 292 -23.78 1.57 -1.47
CA VAL A 292 -23.51 0.31 -2.17
C VAL A 292 -23.11 -0.74 -1.13
N ALA A 293 -23.89 -1.81 -1.05
CA ALA A 293 -23.59 -2.93 -0.18
C ALA A 293 -22.28 -3.62 -0.56
N ASN A 294 -21.69 -4.34 0.40
CA ASN A 294 -20.52 -5.20 0.15
C ASN A 294 -19.27 -4.45 -0.34
N ARG A 295 -19.04 -3.23 0.18
CA ARG A 295 -17.88 -2.38 -0.16
C ARG A 295 -17.00 -1.96 1.03
N VAL A 296 -17.54 -1.94 2.26
CA VAL A 296 -16.77 -1.54 3.45
C VAL A 296 -15.73 -2.61 3.80
N VAL A 297 -14.49 -2.17 4.02
CA VAL A 297 -13.40 -2.94 4.63
C VAL A 297 -12.87 -2.11 5.80
N TYR A 298 -12.74 -2.69 6.99
CA TYR A 298 -12.10 -2.00 8.12
C TYR A 298 -10.60 -2.25 8.11
N SER A 299 -9.81 -1.20 8.34
CA SER A 299 -8.35 -1.21 8.13
C SER A 299 -7.61 -0.63 9.35
N PRO A 300 -7.52 -1.35 10.48
CA PRO A 300 -6.83 -0.83 11.66
C PRO A 300 -5.32 -0.77 11.44
N HIS A 301 -4.66 0.21 12.07
CA HIS A 301 -3.20 0.23 12.24
C HIS A 301 -2.81 -0.37 13.59
N ASP A 302 -1.70 -1.10 13.61
CA ASP A 302 -1.08 -1.66 14.81
C ASP A 302 0.44 -1.68 14.62
N TYR A 303 1.18 -1.27 15.64
CA TYR A 303 2.64 -1.24 15.62
C TYR A 303 3.21 -1.96 16.85
N PRO A 304 4.39 -2.59 16.73
CA PRO A 304 5.05 -3.22 17.88
C PRO A 304 5.55 -2.17 18.87
N SER A 305 5.52 -2.54 20.16
CA SER A 305 6.11 -1.81 21.28
C SER A 305 7.64 -1.88 21.29
#